data_AF-X6LJ08-F1
#
_entry.id   AF-X6LJ08-F1
#
_cell.length_a   1.000
_cell.length_b   1.000
_cell.length_c   1.000
_cell.angle_alpha   90.00
_cell.angle_beta   90.00
_cell.angle_gamma   90.00
#
_symmetry.space_group_name_H-M   'P 1'
#
loop_
_entity.id
_entity.type
_entity.pdbx_description
1 polymer ?
#
loop_
_entity_poly.entity_id
_entity_poly.type
_entity_poly.pdbx_seq_one_letter_code
_entity_poly.pdbx_strand_id
1 'polypeptide(L)'
;MQKELQSTNGTNVSTETVFVSALEYCKQKAMQYLSQNNLIASENKIQWAITVPAIWDEKAKGLMKQWAQQANLWSPSIPNQLIIALEPECASICMMLEMKDNPNQVQFQTGDCYMMMDLGAGTADMVCHEITGPFEVREMIASFGGPWGSSYINQDILTIFGQIFGEQRMKEFQVTSPEYYLKLLEAIEESKQRFFKVGKKTGIHRTQIPFEFDQFMEERIDDLEEL
;
A
#
# COMPACT_ATOMS: atom_id res chain seq x y z
N MET A 1 16.30 -1.12 -6.89
CA MET A 1 15.79 -0.96 -5.52
C MET A 1 16.69 0.01 -4.76
N GLN A 2 16.11 1.02 -4.13
CA GLN A 2 16.84 1.98 -3.29
C GLN A 2 17.43 1.25 -2.07
N LYS A 3 18.62 1.66 -1.61
CA LYS A 3 19.29 1.02 -0.46
C LYS A 3 18.83 1.56 0.89
N GLU A 4 18.36 2.81 0.88
CA GLU A 4 17.92 3.54 2.07
C GLU A 4 16.60 4.23 1.78
N LEU A 5 15.74 4.31 2.79
CA LEU A 5 14.49 5.04 2.78
C LEU A 5 14.66 6.27 3.69
N GLN A 6 14.12 7.41 3.25
CA GLN A 6 14.15 8.64 4.02
C GLN A 6 12.81 8.87 4.71
N SER A 7 12.85 9.08 6.02
CA SER A 7 11.70 9.48 6.85
C SER A 7 11.29 10.94 6.58
N THR A 8 10.07 11.32 6.94
CA THR A 8 9.56 12.70 6.83
C THR A 8 10.40 13.73 7.58
N ASN A 9 11.13 13.31 8.62
CA ASN A 9 12.06 14.15 9.38
C ASN A 9 13.50 14.17 8.78
N GLY A 10 13.71 13.58 7.61
CA GLY A 10 14.99 13.54 6.90
C GLY A 10 15.94 12.41 7.31
N THR A 11 15.58 11.58 8.30
CA THR A 11 16.41 10.45 8.74
C THR A 11 16.41 9.32 7.70
N ASN A 12 17.60 8.83 7.34
CA ASN A 12 17.72 7.68 6.45
C ASN A 12 17.83 6.37 7.25
N VAL A 13 17.12 5.34 6.80
CA VAL A 13 17.17 3.99 7.35
C VAL A 13 17.36 3.01 6.20
N SER A 14 18.12 1.94 6.39
CA SER A 14 18.28 0.94 5.33
C SER A 14 16.93 0.31 4.97
N THR A 15 16.72 0.05 3.68
CA THR A 15 15.49 -0.59 3.20
C THR A 15 15.30 -1.96 3.85
N GLU A 16 16.38 -2.73 4.02
CA GLU A 16 16.38 -4.02 4.70
C GLU A 16 15.84 -3.92 6.13
N THR A 17 16.34 -2.97 6.93
CA THR A 17 15.85 -2.75 8.30
C THR A 17 14.34 -2.51 8.33
N VAL A 18 13.83 -1.66 7.44
CA VAL A 18 12.40 -1.33 7.40
C VAL A 18 11.55 -2.56 7.06
N PHE A 19 11.92 -3.29 6.01
CA PHE A 19 11.13 -4.45 5.58
C PHE A 19 11.23 -5.63 6.56
N VAL A 20 12.42 -5.92 7.10
CA VAL A 20 12.59 -6.98 8.11
C VAL A 20 11.76 -6.67 9.35
N SER A 21 11.87 -5.46 9.91
CA SER A 21 11.10 -5.08 11.09
C SER A 21 9.58 -5.06 10.84
N ALA A 22 9.14 -4.66 9.64
CA ALA A 22 7.72 -4.74 9.26
C ALA A 22 7.23 -6.19 9.21
N LEU A 23 8.00 -7.10 8.62
CA LEU A 23 7.67 -8.52 8.55
C LEU A 23 7.66 -9.18 9.94
N GLU A 24 8.63 -8.84 10.80
CA GLU A 24 8.65 -9.28 12.21
C GLU A 24 7.40 -8.83 12.96
N TYR A 25 6.99 -7.57 12.77
CA TYR A 25 5.78 -7.03 13.36
C TYR A 25 4.53 -7.77 12.85
N CYS A 26 4.42 -8.01 11.54
CA CYS A 26 3.33 -8.80 10.96
C CYS A 26 3.29 -10.22 11.53
N LYS A 27 4.43 -10.89 11.65
CA LYS A 27 4.54 -12.21 12.29
C LYS A 27 4.04 -12.15 13.73
N GLN A 28 4.50 -11.17 14.52
CA GLN A 28 4.08 -11.01 15.91
C GLN A 28 2.57 -10.83 16.02
N LYS A 29 1.96 -10.01 15.15
CA LYS A 29 0.50 -9.80 15.13
C LYS A 29 -0.27 -11.06 14.76
N ALA A 30 0.20 -11.82 13.76
CA ALA A 30 -0.41 -13.09 13.39
C ALA A 30 -0.34 -14.10 14.55
N MET A 31 0.82 -14.25 15.20
CA MET A 31 0.98 -15.16 16.34
C MET A 31 0.13 -14.73 17.54
N GLN A 32 0.04 -13.43 17.81
CA GLN A 32 -0.85 -12.87 18.84
C GLN A 32 -2.32 -13.22 18.55
N TYR A 33 -2.76 -13.05 17.30
CA TYR A 33 -4.12 -13.40 16.89
C TYR A 33 -4.41 -14.89 17.12
N LEU A 34 -3.51 -15.80 16.74
CA LEU A 34 -3.66 -17.24 16.95
C LEU A 34 -3.80 -17.58 18.44
N SER A 35 -2.92 -17.00 19.27
CA SER A 35 -2.96 -17.16 20.73
C SER A 35 -4.29 -16.67 21.32
N GLN A 36 -4.75 -15.48 20.93
CA GLN A 36 -5.98 -14.89 21.45
C GLN A 36 -7.24 -15.68 21.07
N ASN A 37 -7.21 -16.38 19.93
CA ASN A 37 -8.32 -17.20 19.46
C ASN A 37 -8.18 -18.69 19.83
N ASN A 38 -7.25 -19.03 20.74
CA ASN A 38 -6.97 -20.42 21.16
C ASN A 38 -6.64 -21.38 19.99
N LEU A 39 -6.09 -20.84 18.90
CA LEU A 39 -5.62 -21.62 17.76
C LEU A 39 -4.17 -22.04 18.04
N ILE A 40 -3.99 -23.28 18.49
CA ILE A 40 -2.66 -23.84 18.74
C ILE A 40 -2.02 -24.22 17.41
N ALA A 41 -1.16 -23.34 16.90
CA ALA A 41 -0.32 -23.62 15.73
C ALA A 41 1.15 -23.63 16.15
N SER A 42 1.85 -24.72 15.82
CA SER A 42 3.31 -24.72 15.91
C SER A 42 3.86 -23.89 14.75
N GLU A 43 4.81 -22.99 15.01
CA GLU A 43 5.37 -22.09 13.98
C GLU A 43 5.94 -22.85 12.77
N ASN A 44 6.48 -24.05 12.99
CA ASN A 44 7.01 -24.89 11.91
C ASN A 44 5.94 -25.50 11.00
N LYS A 45 4.66 -25.41 11.38
CA LYS A 45 3.50 -25.84 10.57
C LYS A 45 2.78 -24.67 9.90
N ILE A 46 3.22 -23.43 10.14
CA ILE A 46 2.67 -22.24 9.49
C ILE A 46 3.35 -22.07 8.14
N GLN A 47 2.54 -22.03 7.08
CA GLN A 47 2.96 -21.57 5.76
C GLN A 47 2.64 -20.10 5.62
N TRP A 48 3.62 -19.31 5.22
CA TRP A 48 3.48 -17.88 4.95
C TRP A 48 3.33 -17.65 3.46
N ALA A 49 2.39 -16.78 3.08
CA ALA A 49 2.28 -16.26 1.72
C ALA A 49 2.54 -14.76 1.77
N ILE A 50 3.52 -14.28 1.01
CA ILE A 50 3.80 -12.85 0.84
C ILE A 50 3.45 -12.49 -0.59
N THR A 51 2.51 -11.56 -0.75
CA THR A 51 2.13 -11.04 -2.06
C THR A 51 3.14 -9.99 -2.53
N VAL A 52 3.47 -10.01 -3.82
CA VAL A 52 4.35 -9.01 -4.44
C VAL A 52 3.78 -8.59 -5.81
N PRO A 53 4.09 -7.38 -6.28
CA PRO A 53 3.68 -6.93 -7.61
C PRO A 53 4.27 -7.82 -8.72
N ALA A 54 3.48 -8.09 -9.76
CA ALA A 54 3.97 -8.88 -10.90
C ALA A 54 5.06 -8.18 -11.72
N ILE A 55 5.09 -6.84 -11.71
CA ILE A 55 6.12 -6.04 -12.40
C ILE A 55 7.50 -6.11 -11.73
N TRP A 56 7.61 -6.72 -10.54
CA TRP A 56 8.90 -6.85 -9.86
C TRP A 56 9.82 -7.83 -10.57
N ASP A 57 11.10 -7.47 -10.66
CA ASP A 57 12.13 -8.38 -11.16
C ASP A 57 12.44 -9.51 -10.15
N GLU A 58 13.08 -10.57 -10.63
CA GLU A 58 13.44 -11.72 -9.79
C GLU A 58 14.38 -11.34 -8.64
N LYS A 59 15.16 -10.27 -8.81
CA LYS A 59 16.03 -9.75 -7.75
C LYS A 59 15.22 -9.18 -6.59
N ALA A 60 14.19 -8.38 -6.87
CA ALA A 60 13.31 -7.79 -5.87
C ALA A 60 12.51 -8.88 -5.12
N LYS A 61 11.97 -9.86 -5.85
CA LYS A 61 11.30 -11.04 -5.26
C LYS A 61 12.26 -11.83 -4.37
N GLY A 62 13.50 -12.02 -4.83
CA GLY A 62 14.57 -12.66 -4.06
C GLY A 62 14.92 -11.92 -2.76
N LEU A 63 14.98 -10.58 -2.79
CA LEU A 63 15.21 -9.76 -1.61
C LEU A 63 14.07 -9.90 -0.59
N MET A 64 12.81 -9.86 -1.04
CA MET A 64 11.66 -10.10 -0.16
C MET A 64 11.74 -11.45 0.55
N LYS A 65 12.12 -12.51 -0.20
CA LYS A 65 12.34 -13.84 0.37
C LYS A 65 13.45 -13.87 1.42
N GLN A 66 14.55 -13.16 1.18
CA GLN A 66 15.66 -13.02 2.13
C GLN A 66 15.23 -12.26 3.39
N TRP A 67 14.55 -11.13 3.25
CA TRP A 67 14.05 -10.36 4.39
C TRP A 67 13.04 -11.13 5.22
N ALA A 68 12.15 -11.90 4.58
CA ALA A 68 11.25 -12.81 5.28
C ALA A 68 11.97 -13.91 6.06
N GLN A 69 13.13 -14.37 5.58
CA GLN A 69 13.97 -15.32 6.30
C GLN A 69 14.59 -14.67 7.54
N GLN A 70 15.13 -13.46 7.38
CA GLN A 70 15.74 -12.71 8.50
C GLN A 70 14.71 -12.36 9.58
N ALA A 71 13.48 -12.04 9.18
CA ALA A 71 12.35 -11.84 10.07
C ALA A 71 11.80 -13.13 10.71
N ASN A 72 12.46 -14.28 10.48
CA ASN A 72 12.09 -15.58 11.01
C ASN A 72 10.68 -16.05 10.61
N LEU A 73 10.14 -15.62 9.46
CA LEU A 73 8.87 -16.18 8.96
C LEU A 73 9.07 -17.62 8.50
N TRP A 74 10.21 -17.95 7.92
CA TRP A 74 10.44 -19.28 7.34
C TRP A 74 11.88 -19.75 7.49
N SER A 75 12.07 -21.07 7.34
CA SER A 75 13.36 -21.74 7.35
C SER A 75 13.56 -22.58 6.08
N PRO A 76 14.76 -22.58 5.47
CA PRO A 76 15.11 -23.50 4.38
C PRO A 76 14.98 -24.99 4.74
N SER A 77 14.99 -25.32 6.03
CA SER A 77 14.80 -26.70 6.49
C SER A 77 13.35 -27.18 6.43
N ILE A 78 12.38 -26.28 6.21
CA ILE A 78 10.96 -26.60 6.13
C ILE A 78 10.48 -26.36 4.69
N PRO A 79 10.25 -27.43 3.91
CA PRO A 79 9.80 -27.30 2.53
C PRO A 79 8.49 -26.51 2.43
N ASN A 80 8.41 -25.63 1.43
CA ASN A 80 7.21 -24.83 1.12
C ASN A 80 6.68 -23.96 2.27
N GLN A 81 7.50 -23.61 3.27
CA GLN A 81 7.05 -22.77 4.38
C GLN A 81 6.80 -21.31 3.98
N LEU A 82 7.40 -20.84 2.88
CA LEU A 82 7.14 -19.52 2.31
C LEU A 82 6.76 -19.63 0.83
N ILE A 83 5.70 -18.94 0.46
CA ILE A 83 5.27 -18.69 -0.91
C ILE A 83 5.41 -17.20 -1.19
N ILE A 84 6.12 -16.86 -2.27
CA ILE A 84 6.03 -15.53 -2.87
C ILE A 84 4.93 -15.63 -3.92
N ALA A 85 3.79 -14.99 -3.66
CA ALA A 85 2.63 -15.02 -4.54
C ALA A 85 2.54 -13.72 -5.32
N LEU A 86 2.14 -13.78 -6.58
CA LEU A 86 1.89 -12.55 -7.34
C LEU A 86 0.55 -11.97 -6.90
N GLU A 87 0.52 -10.70 -6.54
CA GLU A 87 -0.70 -9.94 -6.25
C GLU A 87 -1.80 -10.19 -7.29
N PRO A 88 -1.50 -10.15 -8.61
CA PRO A 88 -2.55 -10.39 -9.58
C PRO A 88 -2.99 -11.86 -9.70
N GLU A 89 -2.19 -12.84 -9.34
CA GLU A 89 -2.69 -14.23 -9.27
C GLU A 89 -3.65 -14.38 -8.08
N CYS A 90 -3.29 -13.81 -6.92
CA CYS A 90 -4.14 -13.82 -5.73
C CYS A 90 -5.48 -13.12 -5.97
N ALA A 91 -5.48 -11.94 -6.60
CA ALA A 91 -6.72 -11.23 -6.89
C ALA A 91 -7.59 -11.97 -7.94
N SER A 92 -6.95 -12.66 -8.90
CA SER A 92 -7.66 -13.52 -9.85
C SER A 92 -8.37 -14.69 -9.17
N ILE A 93 -7.69 -15.37 -8.24
CA ILE A 93 -8.28 -16.46 -7.44
C ILE A 93 -9.46 -15.93 -6.62
N CYS A 94 -9.32 -14.77 -5.98
CA CYS A 94 -10.38 -14.14 -5.19
C CYS A 94 -11.64 -13.88 -6.02
N MET A 95 -11.46 -13.30 -7.20
CA MET A 95 -12.55 -13.03 -8.15
C MET A 95 -13.24 -14.31 -8.63
N MET A 96 -12.49 -15.37 -8.93
CA MET A 96 -13.06 -16.68 -9.29
C MET A 96 -13.83 -17.33 -8.14
N LEU A 97 -13.39 -17.17 -6.89
CA LEU A 97 -14.12 -17.62 -5.71
C LEU A 97 -15.45 -16.87 -5.55
N GLU A 98 -15.43 -15.53 -5.67
CA GLU A 98 -16.65 -14.71 -5.58
C GLU A 98 -17.68 -15.08 -6.65
N MET A 99 -17.22 -15.34 -7.88
CA MET A 99 -18.09 -15.77 -8.97
C MET A 99 -18.70 -17.15 -8.72
N LYS A 100 -17.93 -18.09 -8.17
CA LYS A 100 -18.40 -19.42 -7.80
C LYS A 100 -19.50 -19.36 -6.73
N ASP A 101 -19.37 -18.45 -5.75
CA ASP A 101 -20.35 -18.27 -4.68
C ASP A 101 -21.58 -17.46 -5.13
N ASN A 102 -21.49 -16.74 -6.26
CA ASN A 102 -22.56 -15.93 -6.85
C ASN A 102 -22.90 -16.34 -8.30
N PRO A 103 -23.57 -17.48 -8.52
CA PRO A 103 -23.79 -18.02 -9.86
C PRO A 103 -24.69 -17.17 -10.77
N ASN A 104 -25.39 -16.17 -10.22
CA ASN A 104 -26.25 -15.25 -10.98
C ASN A 104 -25.48 -14.08 -11.61
N GLN A 105 -24.18 -13.93 -11.31
CA GLN A 105 -23.31 -12.93 -11.93
C GLN A 105 -22.56 -13.50 -13.14
N VAL A 106 -21.89 -12.62 -13.90
CA VAL A 106 -21.01 -13.02 -15.00
C VAL A 106 -19.99 -14.04 -14.48
N GLN A 107 -19.93 -15.19 -15.14
CA GLN A 107 -18.98 -16.26 -14.84
C GLN A 107 -17.89 -16.24 -15.88
N PHE A 108 -16.66 -16.33 -15.44
CA PHE A 108 -15.56 -16.62 -16.33
C PHE A 108 -15.58 -18.06 -16.84
N GLN A 109 -15.16 -18.22 -18.08
CA GLN A 109 -14.98 -19.49 -18.75
C GLN A 109 -13.53 -19.66 -19.17
N THR A 110 -13.10 -20.91 -19.35
CA THR A 110 -11.79 -21.20 -19.93
C THR A 110 -11.67 -20.57 -21.31
N GLY A 111 -10.59 -19.82 -21.54
CA GLY A 111 -10.36 -19.02 -22.74
C GLY A 111 -10.77 -17.55 -22.60
N ASP A 112 -11.53 -17.18 -21.57
CA ASP A 112 -11.83 -15.76 -21.30
C ASP A 112 -10.55 -15.02 -20.91
N CYS A 113 -10.46 -13.79 -21.41
CA CYS A 113 -9.35 -12.89 -21.12
C CYS A 113 -9.87 -11.66 -20.37
N TYR A 114 -9.12 -11.22 -19.36
CA TYR A 114 -9.40 -9.99 -18.64
C TYR A 114 -8.11 -9.24 -18.35
N MET A 115 -8.24 -7.94 -18.17
CA MET A 115 -7.18 -7.09 -17.66
C MET A 115 -7.48 -6.80 -16.20
N MET A 116 -6.49 -7.04 -15.35
CA MET A 116 -6.54 -6.58 -13.96
C MET A 116 -5.65 -5.35 -13.79
N MET A 117 -6.15 -4.40 -13.02
CA MET A 117 -5.49 -3.15 -12.72
C MET A 117 -5.43 -2.99 -11.20
N ASP A 118 -4.23 -3.16 -10.64
CA ASP A 118 -3.96 -2.84 -9.24
C ASP A 118 -3.50 -1.38 -9.15
N LEU A 119 -4.37 -0.52 -8.63
CA LEU A 119 -4.17 0.92 -8.55
C LEU A 119 -3.87 1.33 -7.11
N GLY A 120 -2.65 1.04 -6.67
CA GLY A 120 -2.18 1.26 -5.32
C GLY A 120 -1.85 2.72 -4.99
N ALA A 121 -1.23 2.91 -3.82
CA ALA A 121 -0.77 4.22 -3.38
C ALA A 121 0.44 4.71 -4.16
N GLY A 122 1.45 3.85 -4.38
CA GLY A 122 2.69 4.21 -5.07
C GLY A 122 2.72 3.83 -6.55
N THR A 123 2.17 2.67 -6.90
CA THR A 123 2.20 2.10 -8.25
C THR A 123 0.81 1.88 -8.81
N ALA A 124 0.72 1.84 -10.13
CA ALA A 124 -0.39 1.26 -10.87
C ALA A 124 0.18 0.12 -11.71
N ASP A 125 -0.29 -1.10 -11.45
CA ASP A 125 0.22 -2.33 -12.03
C ASP A 125 -0.91 -3.03 -12.80
N MET A 126 -0.62 -3.41 -14.05
CA MET A 126 -1.58 -4.01 -14.96
C MET A 126 -1.07 -5.34 -15.49
N VAL A 127 -1.99 -6.29 -15.61
CA VAL A 127 -1.72 -7.62 -16.16
C VAL A 127 -2.90 -8.08 -17.00
N CYS A 128 -2.63 -8.79 -18.08
CA CYS A 128 -3.65 -9.44 -18.88
C CYS A 128 -3.58 -10.95 -18.65
N HIS A 129 -4.65 -11.52 -18.13
CA HIS A 129 -4.76 -12.94 -17.86
C HIS A 129 -5.75 -13.59 -18.82
N GLU A 130 -5.41 -14.80 -19.27
CA GLU A 130 -6.33 -15.78 -19.83
C GLU A 130 -6.63 -16.84 -18.78
N ILE A 131 -7.89 -17.26 -18.70
CA ILE A 131 -8.33 -18.30 -17.78
C ILE A 131 -8.10 -19.65 -18.43
N THR A 132 -7.21 -20.46 -17.85
CA THR A 132 -6.83 -21.77 -18.41
C THR A 132 -7.53 -22.93 -17.71
N GLY A 133 -8.11 -22.68 -16.53
CA GLY A 133 -8.81 -23.69 -15.74
C GLY A 133 -9.39 -23.12 -14.44
N PRO A 134 -10.01 -23.97 -13.59
CA PRO A 134 -10.51 -23.55 -12.29
C PRO A 134 -9.36 -23.04 -11.40
N PHE A 135 -9.42 -21.76 -11.02
CA PHE A 135 -8.36 -21.08 -10.24
C PHE A 135 -6.99 -21.04 -10.93
N GLU A 136 -6.96 -21.17 -12.26
CA GLU A 136 -5.74 -21.14 -13.05
C GLU A 136 -5.80 -20.03 -14.11
N VAL A 137 -4.73 -19.25 -14.16
CA VAL A 137 -4.56 -18.15 -15.09
C VAL A 137 -3.20 -18.20 -15.74
N ARG A 138 -3.13 -17.68 -16.97
CA ARG A 138 -1.89 -17.50 -17.70
C ARG A 138 -1.72 -16.03 -18.08
N GLU A 139 -0.55 -15.48 -17.79
CA GLU A 139 -0.18 -14.15 -18.28
C GLU A 139 -0.06 -14.16 -19.81
N MET A 140 -0.80 -13.27 -20.47
CA MET A 140 -0.88 -13.18 -21.94
C MET A 140 0.17 -12.26 -22.53
N ILE A 141 0.51 -11.20 -21.80
CA ILE A 141 1.56 -10.24 -22.13
C ILE A 141 2.29 -9.87 -20.85
N ALA A 142 3.57 -9.51 -21.00
CA ALA A 142 4.38 -9.03 -19.88
C ALA A 142 3.62 -7.99 -19.07
N SER A 143 3.51 -8.23 -17.75
CA SER A 143 2.95 -7.26 -16.80
C SER A 143 3.62 -5.89 -16.97
N PHE A 144 2.83 -4.82 -16.87
CA PHE A 144 3.29 -3.45 -17.09
C PHE A 144 2.67 -2.51 -16.06
N GLY A 145 3.36 -1.42 -15.76
CA GLY A 145 2.93 -0.50 -14.72
C GLY A 145 3.90 0.67 -14.58
N GLY A 146 3.61 1.52 -13.62
CA GLY A 146 4.42 2.70 -13.34
C GLY A 146 4.10 3.36 -12.01
N PRO A 147 4.88 4.39 -11.63
CA PRO A 147 4.59 5.19 -10.46
C PRO A 147 3.40 6.11 -10.76
N TRP A 148 2.20 5.55 -10.83
CA TRP A 148 0.96 6.27 -11.11
C TRP A 148 -0.08 6.05 -10.01
N GLY A 149 0.40 5.76 -8.80
CA GLY A 149 -0.47 5.53 -7.66
C GLY A 149 -1.12 6.80 -7.12
N SER A 150 -2.06 6.63 -6.19
CA SER A 150 -2.80 7.75 -5.61
C SER A 150 -1.96 8.73 -4.76
N SER A 151 -0.68 8.45 -4.51
CA SER A 151 0.25 9.37 -3.84
C SER A 151 0.45 10.67 -4.61
N TYR A 152 0.31 10.64 -5.95
CA TYR A 152 0.36 11.85 -6.77
C TYR A 152 -0.76 12.83 -6.43
N ILE A 153 -1.95 12.31 -6.10
CA ILE A 153 -3.07 13.16 -5.64
C ILE A 153 -2.71 13.85 -4.31
N ASN A 154 -2.07 13.14 -3.39
CA ASN A 154 -1.62 13.73 -2.13
C ASN A 154 -0.55 14.81 -2.38
N GLN A 155 0.36 14.58 -3.33
CA GLN A 155 1.40 15.53 -3.71
C GLN A 155 0.82 16.79 -4.36
N ASP A 156 -0.20 16.66 -5.21
CA ASP A 156 -0.90 17.79 -5.80
C ASP A 156 -1.63 18.62 -4.73
N ILE A 157 -2.26 17.97 -3.75
CA ILE A 157 -2.87 18.67 -2.60
C ILE A 157 -1.80 19.41 -1.79
N LEU A 158 -0.65 18.79 -1.51
CA LEU A 158 0.46 19.47 -0.83
C LEU A 158 1.02 20.66 -1.63
N THR A 159 1.00 20.56 -2.96
CA THR A 159 1.39 21.66 -3.85
C THR A 159 0.42 22.84 -3.70
N ILE A 160 -0.89 22.56 -3.64
CA ILE A 160 -1.92 23.59 -3.37
C ILE A 160 -1.71 24.21 -1.98
N PHE A 161 -1.42 23.40 -0.95
CA PHE A 161 -1.09 23.92 0.38
C PHE A 161 0.16 24.82 0.34
N GLY A 162 1.18 24.45 -0.43
CA GLY A 162 2.37 25.28 -0.64
C GLY A 162 2.06 26.61 -1.35
N GLN A 163 1.09 26.63 -2.25
CA GLN A 163 0.62 27.85 -2.93
C GLN A 163 -0.19 28.77 -1.99
N ILE A 164 -1.02 28.20 -1.12
CA ILE A 164 -1.87 28.95 -0.16
C ILE A 164 -1.04 29.47 1.02
N PHE A 165 -0.32 28.57 1.71
CA PHE A 165 0.36 28.88 2.97
C PHE A 165 1.84 29.25 2.79
N GLY A 166 2.41 29.02 1.60
CA GLY A 166 3.79 29.31 1.26
C GLY A 166 4.72 28.10 1.44
N GLU A 167 5.49 27.76 0.40
CA GLU A 167 6.37 26.59 0.39
C GLU A 167 7.40 26.57 1.52
N GLN A 168 7.96 27.73 1.88
CA GLN A 168 8.97 27.82 2.94
C GLN A 168 8.37 27.50 4.32
N ARG A 169 7.14 27.96 4.58
CA ARG A 169 6.43 27.68 5.84
C ARG A 169 6.04 26.21 5.93
N MET A 170 5.58 25.61 4.83
CA MET A 170 5.29 24.17 4.76
C MET A 170 6.53 23.33 5.10
N LYS A 171 7.70 23.70 4.55
CA LYS A 171 8.98 23.04 4.86
C LYS A 171 9.40 23.26 6.31
N GLU A 172 9.23 24.47 6.85
CA GLU A 172 9.51 24.76 8.26
C GLU A 172 8.62 23.92 9.19
N PHE A 173 7.33 23.80 8.90
CA PHE A 173 6.40 22.98 9.67
C PHE A 173 6.80 21.51 9.66
N GLN A 174 7.16 20.97 8.49
CA GLN A 174 7.65 19.60 8.35
C GLN A 174 8.87 19.32 9.22
N VAL A 175 9.83 20.25 9.27
CA VAL A 175 11.10 20.06 10.00
C VAL A 175 10.94 20.30 11.50
N THR A 176 10.21 21.35 11.89
CA THR A 176 10.05 21.74 13.30
C THR A 176 9.00 20.92 14.03
N SER A 177 8.00 20.42 13.32
CA SER A 177 6.84 19.71 13.86
C SER A 177 6.51 18.43 13.05
N PRO A 178 7.43 17.47 12.91
CA PRO A 178 7.25 16.30 12.04
C PRO A 178 6.06 15.41 12.42
N GLU A 179 5.72 15.32 13.71
CA GLU A 179 4.54 14.58 14.19
C GLU A 179 3.24 15.24 13.71
N TYR A 180 3.13 16.56 13.81
CA TYR A 180 1.94 17.29 13.36
C TYR A 180 1.87 17.40 11.84
N TYR A 181 3.02 17.39 11.16
CA TYR A 181 3.06 17.23 9.71
C TYR A 181 2.49 15.88 9.28
N LEU A 182 2.76 14.80 10.01
CA LEU A 182 2.14 13.50 9.74
C LEU A 182 0.61 13.56 9.90
N LYS A 183 0.10 14.22 10.95
CA LYS A 183 -1.36 14.43 11.12
C LYS A 183 -1.98 15.20 9.96
N LEU A 184 -1.25 16.16 9.37
CA LEU A 184 -1.71 16.86 8.17
C LEU A 184 -1.79 15.91 6.97
N LEU A 185 -0.77 15.08 6.75
CA LEU A 185 -0.77 14.08 5.68
C LEU A 185 -1.93 13.08 5.84
N GLU A 186 -2.21 12.65 7.07
CA GLU A 186 -3.35 11.80 7.41
C GLU A 186 -4.68 12.50 7.09
N ALA A 187 -4.85 13.77 7.49
CA ALA A 187 -6.06 14.53 7.19
C ALA A 187 -6.30 14.72 5.68
N ILE A 188 -5.22 14.91 4.90
CA ILE A 188 -5.26 14.95 3.43
C ILE A 188 -5.71 13.60 2.87
N GLU A 189 -5.10 12.50 3.32
CA GLU A 189 -5.43 11.14 2.87
C GLU A 189 -6.91 10.81 3.16
N GLU A 190 -7.39 11.12 4.37
CA GLU A 190 -8.78 10.92 4.73
C GLU A 190 -9.72 11.78 3.87
N SER A 191 -9.36 13.03 3.60
CA SER A 191 -10.16 13.92 2.74
C SER A 191 -10.28 13.38 1.32
N LYS A 192 -9.15 12.92 0.75
CA LYS A 192 -9.11 12.23 -0.55
C LYS A 192 -10.04 11.02 -0.56
N GLN A 193 -9.94 10.14 0.44
CA GLN A 193 -10.80 8.95 0.53
C GLN A 193 -12.28 9.32 0.65
N ARG A 194 -12.63 10.33 1.45
CA ARG A 194 -14.01 10.84 1.57
C ARG A 194 -14.53 11.37 0.23
N PHE A 195 -13.73 12.13 -0.50
CA PHE A 195 -14.10 12.65 -1.83
C PHE A 195 -14.51 11.51 -2.78
N PHE A 196 -13.77 10.40 -2.80
CA PHE A 196 -14.11 9.26 -3.66
C PHE A 196 -15.31 8.44 -3.16
N LYS A 197 -15.58 8.40 -1.85
CA LYS A 197 -16.75 7.73 -1.28
C LYS A 197 -18.07 8.49 -1.47
N VAL A 198 -18.05 9.82 -1.51
CA VAL A 198 -19.27 10.64 -1.68
C VAL A 198 -19.71 10.63 -3.15
N GLY A 199 -20.98 10.31 -3.42
CA GLY A 199 -21.53 10.26 -4.79
C GLY A 199 -21.61 11.62 -5.49
N LYS A 200 -21.63 12.73 -4.74
CA LYS A 200 -21.59 14.09 -5.27
C LYS A 200 -20.14 14.49 -5.55
N LYS A 201 -19.75 14.51 -6.83
CA LYS A 201 -18.39 14.85 -7.31
C LYS A 201 -18.22 16.32 -7.70
N THR A 202 -19.26 17.14 -7.52
CA THR A 202 -19.29 18.55 -7.93
C THR A 202 -19.60 19.45 -6.74
N GLY A 203 -18.89 20.57 -6.62
CA GLY A 203 -19.10 21.58 -5.59
C GLY A 203 -17.91 21.73 -4.64
N ILE A 204 -18.14 22.38 -3.51
CA ILE A 204 -17.10 22.64 -2.51
C ILE A 204 -16.90 21.39 -1.65
N HIS A 205 -15.66 20.91 -1.59
CA HIS A 205 -15.23 19.84 -0.70
C HIS A 205 -14.33 20.43 0.38
N ARG A 206 -14.72 20.24 1.65
CA ARG A 206 -13.97 20.74 2.79
C ARG A 206 -12.99 19.68 3.28
N THR A 207 -11.73 20.07 3.43
CA THR A 207 -10.69 19.28 4.08
C THR A 207 -10.59 19.73 5.53
N GLN A 208 -10.48 18.77 6.45
CA GLN A 208 -10.20 19.08 7.85
C GLN A 208 -8.73 19.50 7.97
N ILE A 209 -8.50 20.66 8.59
CA ILE A 209 -7.16 21.14 8.90
C ILE A 209 -6.85 20.77 10.36
N PRO A 210 -5.73 20.11 10.66
CA PRO A 210 -5.31 19.86 12.03
C PRO A 210 -5.09 21.18 12.78
N PHE A 211 -5.53 21.25 14.03
CA PHE A 211 -5.41 22.44 14.87
C PHE A 211 -3.96 22.92 15.00
N GLU A 212 -3.01 22.00 15.13
CA GLU A 212 -1.58 22.34 15.27
C GLU A 212 -0.98 22.93 13.99
N PHE A 213 -1.53 22.58 12.81
CA PHE A 213 -1.14 23.21 11.55
C PHE A 213 -1.70 24.62 11.45
N ASP A 214 -2.97 24.78 11.79
CA ASP A 214 -3.67 26.06 11.78
C ASP A 214 -2.97 27.09 12.68
N GLN A 215 -2.73 26.71 13.95
CA GLN A 215 -1.99 27.52 14.91
C GLN A 215 -0.59 27.89 14.41
N PHE A 216 0.14 26.95 13.80
CA PHE A 216 1.47 27.23 13.26
C PHE A 216 1.44 28.28 12.14
N MET A 217 0.40 28.26 11.31
CA MET A 217 0.22 29.20 10.20
C MET A 217 -0.24 30.58 10.68
N GLU A 218 -1.17 30.67 11.62
CA GLU A 218 -1.62 31.94 12.22
C GLU A 218 -0.46 32.77 12.80
N GLU A 219 0.51 32.11 13.43
CA GLU A 219 1.70 32.78 13.99
C GLU A 219 2.64 33.37 12.90
N ARG A 220 2.48 32.99 11.62
CA ARG A 220 3.44 33.23 10.54
C ARG A 220 2.84 33.86 9.29
N ILE A 221 1.51 34.05 9.26
CA ILE A 221 0.75 34.64 8.15
C ILE A 221 -0.14 35.74 8.75
N ASP A 222 0.14 36.98 8.38
CA ASP A 222 -0.77 38.09 8.65
C ASP A 222 -2.06 37.88 7.83
N ASP A 223 -3.22 38.05 8.45
CA ASP A 223 -4.55 37.94 7.83
C ASP A 223 -4.88 36.56 7.19
N LEU A 224 -4.55 35.46 7.89
CA LEU A 224 -4.85 34.08 7.46
C LEU A 224 -6.35 33.85 7.10
N GLU A 225 -7.27 34.53 7.78
CA GLU A 225 -8.72 34.44 7.53
C GLU A 225 -9.15 34.98 6.16
N GLU A 226 -8.29 35.74 5.46
CA GLU A 226 -8.57 36.32 4.14
C GLU A 226 -8.04 35.48 2.95
N LEU A 227 -7.30 34.39 3.20
CA LEU A 227 -6.75 33.46 2.21
C LEU A 227 -7.77 32.40 1.74
#